data_AF-A0A2P2JHJ1-F1
#
_entry.id   AF-A0A2P2JHJ1-F1
#
_cell.length_a   1.000
_cell.length_b   1.000
_cell.length_c   1.000
_cell.angle_alpha   90.00
_cell.angle_beta   90.00
_cell.angle_gamma   90.00
#
_symmetry.space_group_name_H-M   'P 1'
#
loop_
_entity.id
_entity.type
_entity.pdbx_description
1 polymer ?
#
loop_
_entity_poly.entity_id
_entity_poly.type
_entity_poly.pdbx_seq_one_letter_code
_entity_poly.pdbx_strand_id
1 'polypeptide(L)'
;MVKQGLVKEPVFSFWFNRNADEDEGGEIVFGGVDPSHYKGEHTYVPVTQKGYWQFDMGDVMVDGKTTGFCAGGCAAIADSGTSLLAGPTSIITEVNHAIGATGVVSQECKAVVAEYGDTIMKMLLEKDQPQKICSQIGLCTFDGTKGVSMGIESVVKENIQKASDAMCSTCEMAVVWMQNQLKQNQTQERILSYVNELCERLPSPMGESVVDCGSLSTMPNVSFTIGGKVFDLSPEQYVLKVGEGEVAQCVSGFTALDVPPPRGPLWILGDVFMGSFHTVFDSGNMRVGFAEAA
;
A
#
# COMPACT_ATOMS: atom_id res chain seq x y z
N MET A 1 26.76 20.29 -1.53
CA MET A 1 25.85 21.31 -1.00
C MET A 1 25.99 21.48 0.51
N VAL A 2 25.42 20.61 1.37
CA VAL A 2 25.47 20.76 2.85
C VAL A 2 26.89 20.90 3.38
N LYS A 3 27.79 19.94 3.11
CA LYS A 3 29.20 19.98 3.55
C LYS A 3 29.99 21.19 3.02
N GLN A 4 29.55 21.76 1.90
CA GLN A 4 30.18 22.92 1.27
C GLN A 4 29.56 24.25 1.74
N GLY A 5 28.57 24.23 2.64
CA GLY A 5 27.89 25.43 3.12
C GLY A 5 27.05 26.15 2.07
N LEU A 6 26.61 25.45 1.01
CA LEU A 6 25.83 26.06 -0.09
C LEU A 6 24.32 26.14 0.18
N VAL A 7 23.85 25.58 1.30
CA VAL A 7 22.45 25.60 1.73
C VAL A 7 22.35 26.16 3.14
N LYS A 8 21.33 26.96 3.40
CA LYS A 8 21.13 27.61 4.69
C LYS A 8 20.73 26.60 5.78
N GLU A 9 19.82 25.71 5.43
CA GLU A 9 19.32 24.65 6.31
C GLU A 9 19.61 23.29 5.69
N PRO A 10 19.87 22.22 6.48
CA PRO A 10 20.11 20.88 5.97
C PRO A 10 18.80 20.17 5.58
N VAL A 11 17.93 20.84 4.84
CA VAL A 11 16.62 20.36 4.40
C VAL A 11 16.47 20.53 2.88
N PHE A 12 15.59 19.74 2.27
CA PHE A 12 15.07 20.01 0.94
C PHE A 12 13.60 19.60 0.86
N SER A 13 12.84 20.24 -0.02
CA SER A 13 11.41 19.97 -0.15
C SER A 13 10.96 19.87 -1.59
N PHE A 14 9.84 19.17 -1.77
CA PHE A 14 9.15 19.00 -3.04
C PHE A 14 7.73 19.52 -2.95
N TRP A 15 7.35 20.25 -3.99
CA TRP A 15 5.97 20.53 -4.36
C TRP A 15 5.79 20.06 -5.80
N PHE A 16 4.75 19.28 -6.05
CA PHE A 16 4.37 18.89 -7.40
C PHE A 16 3.05 19.57 -7.74
N ASN A 17 3.02 20.33 -8.81
CA ASN A 17 1.77 20.88 -9.29
C ASN A 17 0.95 19.75 -9.92
N ARG A 18 -0.30 19.60 -9.47
CA ARG A 18 -1.24 18.60 -10.00
C ARG A 18 -2.14 19.17 -11.09
N ASN A 19 -2.09 20.47 -11.33
CA ASN A 19 -2.79 21.10 -12.44
C ASN A 19 -1.96 20.99 -13.74
N ALA A 20 -2.32 20.02 -14.59
CA ALA A 20 -1.63 19.80 -15.86
C ALA A 20 -1.87 20.91 -16.91
N ASP A 21 -2.82 21.82 -16.66
CA ASP A 21 -3.09 22.97 -17.54
C ASP A 21 -2.16 24.16 -17.27
N GLU A 22 -1.35 24.10 -16.20
CA GLU A 22 -0.39 25.14 -15.82
C GLU A 22 1.03 24.84 -16.33
N ASP A 23 1.79 25.89 -16.64
CA ASP A 23 3.17 25.76 -17.16
C ASP A 23 4.17 25.26 -16.09
N GLU A 24 3.85 25.46 -14.81
CA GLU A 24 4.73 25.12 -13.69
C GLU A 24 4.38 23.74 -13.15
N GLY A 25 5.19 22.72 -13.48
CA GLY A 25 4.93 21.34 -13.06
C GLY A 25 5.27 21.03 -11.59
N GLY A 26 6.01 21.90 -10.92
CA GLY A 26 6.44 21.72 -9.53
C GLY A 26 7.75 22.42 -9.21
N GLU A 27 8.17 22.36 -7.96
CA GLU A 27 9.37 22.98 -7.43
C GLU A 27 10.13 22.03 -6.49
N ILE A 28 11.46 22.05 -6.58
CA ILE A 28 12.35 21.49 -5.57
C ILE A 28 13.18 22.61 -4.94
N VAL A 29 13.12 22.72 -3.61
CA VAL A 29 13.89 23.69 -2.84
C VAL A 29 15.02 22.99 -2.11
N PHE A 30 16.26 23.35 -2.39
CA PHE A 30 17.41 22.93 -1.57
C PHE A 30 17.75 24.01 -0.54
N GLY A 31 17.74 23.64 0.74
CA GLY A 31 18.17 24.52 1.82
C GLY A 31 17.07 25.35 2.48
N GLY A 32 15.81 25.00 2.24
CA GLY A 32 14.63 25.67 2.80
C GLY A 32 13.34 24.98 2.38
N VAL A 33 12.24 25.68 2.62
CA VAL A 33 10.87 25.29 2.26
C VAL A 33 10.12 26.55 1.82
N ASP A 34 9.41 26.51 0.69
CA ASP A 34 8.58 27.64 0.26
C ASP A 34 7.19 27.58 0.93
N PRO A 35 6.82 28.58 1.75
CA PRO A 35 5.53 28.62 2.43
C PRO A 35 4.31 28.82 1.52
N SER A 36 4.51 29.16 0.24
CA SER A 36 3.42 29.29 -0.73
C SER A 36 2.92 27.95 -1.26
N HIS A 37 3.69 26.88 -1.08
CA HIS A 37 3.41 25.55 -1.65
C HIS A 37 2.75 24.55 -0.69
N TYR A 38 2.38 24.98 0.52
CA TYR A 38 1.65 24.14 1.47
C TYR A 38 0.69 24.92 2.37
N LYS A 39 -0.27 24.19 2.94
CA LYS A 39 -1.24 24.70 3.91
C LYS A 39 -1.03 24.03 5.27
N GLY A 40 -1.13 24.83 6.33
CA GLY A 40 -0.98 24.36 7.71
C GLY A 40 0.45 23.97 8.06
N GLU A 41 0.61 23.01 8.97
CA GLU A 41 1.91 22.58 9.51
C GLU A 41 2.28 21.18 9.01
N HIS A 42 3.57 20.93 8.80
CA HIS A 42 4.07 19.59 8.47
C HIS A 42 3.97 18.65 9.66
N THR A 43 3.46 17.44 9.40
CA THR A 43 3.54 16.32 10.33
C THR A 43 4.86 15.60 10.09
N TYR A 44 5.78 15.68 11.05
CA TYR A 44 7.10 15.08 10.96
C TYR A 44 7.16 13.70 11.59
N VAL A 45 7.78 12.75 10.88
CA VAL A 45 8.10 11.40 11.36
C VAL A 45 9.60 11.12 11.21
N PRO A 46 10.24 10.46 12.20
CA PRO A 46 11.66 10.18 12.15
C PRO A 46 11.99 9.13 11.09
N VAL A 47 13.19 9.24 10.50
CA VAL A 47 13.72 8.21 9.61
C VAL A 47 14.11 6.98 10.45
N THR A 48 13.57 5.82 10.10
CA THR A 48 13.74 4.57 10.85
C THR A 48 14.93 3.75 10.33
N GLN A 49 15.23 3.85 9.03
CA GLN A 49 16.34 3.13 8.40
C GLN A 49 17.19 4.03 7.50
N LYS A 50 18.41 4.37 7.95
CA LYS A 50 19.36 5.16 7.15
C LYS A 50 19.78 4.40 5.89
N GLY A 51 19.71 5.08 4.75
CA GLY A 51 19.89 4.52 3.41
C GLY A 51 18.68 4.81 2.52
N TYR A 52 17.50 4.92 3.15
CA TYR A 52 16.26 5.35 2.53
C TYR A 52 15.64 6.50 3.33
N TRP A 53 14.74 7.27 2.72
CA TRP A 53 13.84 8.16 3.45
C TRP A 53 12.64 7.37 3.98
N GLN A 54 12.96 6.33 4.75
CA GLN A 54 11.99 5.39 5.31
C GLN A 54 11.55 5.83 6.70
N PHE A 55 10.27 5.71 7.00
CA PHE A 55 9.66 6.02 8.30
C PHE A 55 8.58 4.99 8.65
N ASP A 56 8.21 4.93 9.92
CA ASP A 56 7.09 4.10 10.37
C ASP A 56 5.77 4.77 9.99
N MET A 57 4.88 3.98 9.41
CA MET A 57 3.52 4.32 9.02
C MET A 57 2.54 3.43 9.79
N GLY A 58 1.38 3.98 10.10
CA GLY A 58 0.27 3.22 10.66
C GLY A 58 -0.58 2.55 9.57
N ASP A 59 -1.88 2.54 9.83
CA ASP A 59 -2.83 1.81 9.00
C ASP A 59 -3.14 2.50 7.67
N VAL A 60 -3.61 1.70 6.72
CA VAL A 60 -4.22 2.13 5.46
C VAL A 60 -5.71 1.83 5.52
N MET A 61 -6.52 2.83 5.20
CA MET A 61 -7.98 2.75 5.27
C MET A 61 -8.60 2.99 3.90
N VAL A 62 -9.69 2.29 3.62
CA VAL A 62 -10.54 2.50 2.44
C VAL A 62 -11.92 2.86 2.94
N ASP A 63 -12.47 4.01 2.53
CA ASP A 63 -13.76 4.51 3.02
C ASP A 63 -13.80 4.67 4.56
N GLY A 64 -12.68 5.12 5.14
CA GLY A 64 -12.50 5.25 6.59
C GLY A 64 -12.46 3.92 7.37
N LYS A 65 -12.46 2.77 6.68
CA LYS A 65 -12.37 1.43 7.28
C LYS A 65 -10.95 0.89 7.15
N THR A 66 -10.42 0.37 8.24
CA THR A 66 -9.13 -0.32 8.27
C THR A 66 -9.07 -1.46 7.24
N THR A 67 -7.92 -1.62 6.59
CA THR A 67 -7.59 -2.83 5.79
C THR A 67 -7.00 -3.95 6.65
N GLY A 68 -6.70 -3.66 7.92
CA GLY A 68 -6.21 -4.62 8.91
C GLY A 68 -4.76 -5.03 8.74
N PHE A 69 -4.22 -5.07 7.51
CA PHE A 69 -2.87 -5.53 7.22
C PHE A 69 -1.79 -4.63 7.82
N CYS A 70 -1.91 -3.30 7.66
CA CYS A 70 -0.98 -2.32 8.24
C CYS A 70 -1.39 -1.79 9.62
N ALA A 71 -2.43 -2.36 10.24
CA ALA A 71 -2.91 -1.90 11.55
C ALA A 71 -1.87 -2.08 12.68
N GLY A 72 -0.96 -3.05 12.53
CA GLY A 72 0.19 -3.26 13.43
C GLY A 72 1.40 -2.37 13.13
N GLY A 73 1.30 -1.51 12.12
CA GLY A 73 2.40 -0.72 11.58
C GLY A 73 2.99 -1.32 10.30
N CYS A 74 3.30 -0.44 9.35
CA CYS A 74 4.04 -0.73 8.13
C CYS A 74 5.20 0.27 8.02
N ALA A 75 6.23 -0.06 7.25
CA ALA A 75 7.22 0.93 6.85
C ALA A 75 6.71 1.67 5.60
N ALA A 76 7.15 2.91 5.40
CA ALA A 76 6.92 3.66 4.17
C ALA A 76 8.18 4.43 3.76
N ILE A 77 8.41 4.58 2.45
CA ILE A 77 9.45 5.42 1.86
C ILE A 77 8.76 6.53 1.06
N ALA A 78 9.14 7.78 1.29
CA ALA A 78 8.79 8.87 0.37
C ALA A 78 9.80 8.87 -0.79
N ASP A 79 9.32 8.65 -2.02
CA ASP A 79 10.16 8.46 -3.20
C ASP A 79 9.67 9.29 -4.38
N SER A 80 10.27 10.48 -4.56
CA SER A 80 10.02 11.34 -5.71
C SER A 80 10.47 10.75 -7.06
N GLY A 81 11.14 9.60 -7.06
CA GLY A 81 11.54 8.87 -8.27
C GLY A 81 10.46 7.93 -8.79
N THR A 82 9.38 7.74 -8.06
CA THR A 82 8.28 6.83 -8.38
C THR A 82 6.97 7.61 -8.45
N SER A 83 6.15 7.37 -9.48
CA SER A 83 4.85 8.06 -9.59
C SER A 83 3.74 7.38 -8.80
N LEU A 84 3.67 6.05 -8.83
CA LEU A 84 2.62 5.26 -8.19
C LEU A 84 2.83 5.06 -6.68
N LEU A 85 1.74 4.74 -5.99
CA LEU A 85 1.74 4.17 -4.65
C LEU A 85 2.01 2.67 -4.75
N ALA A 86 3.15 2.19 -4.24
CA ALA A 86 3.42 0.75 -4.19
C ALA A 86 3.19 0.21 -2.78
N GLY A 87 2.43 -0.87 -2.64
CA GLY A 87 2.13 -1.45 -1.32
C GLY A 87 1.76 -2.93 -1.35
N PRO A 88 1.52 -3.54 -0.17
CA PRO A 88 1.22 -4.97 -0.06
C PRO A 88 0.02 -5.39 -0.91
N THR A 89 0.15 -6.51 -1.63
CA THR A 89 -0.88 -7.05 -2.53
C THR A 89 -2.23 -7.23 -1.82
N SER A 90 -2.21 -7.62 -0.54
CA SER A 90 -3.40 -7.75 0.31
C SER A 90 -4.23 -6.46 0.34
N ILE A 91 -3.58 -5.30 0.51
CA ILE A 91 -4.24 -4.00 0.58
C ILE A 91 -4.65 -3.52 -0.82
N ILE A 92 -3.75 -3.66 -1.81
CA ILE A 92 -4.02 -3.20 -3.18
C ILE A 92 -5.22 -3.93 -3.78
N THR A 93 -5.44 -5.20 -3.41
CA THR A 93 -6.60 -5.98 -3.85
C THR A 93 -7.90 -5.43 -3.26
N GLU A 94 -7.92 -5.05 -1.97
CA GLU A 94 -9.09 -4.38 -1.35
C GLU A 94 -9.37 -3.02 -2.01
N VAL A 95 -8.32 -2.23 -2.28
CA VAL A 95 -8.44 -0.95 -3.00
C VAL A 95 -9.00 -1.16 -4.41
N ASN A 96 -8.41 -2.06 -5.20
CA ASN A 96 -8.86 -2.37 -6.56
C ASN A 96 -10.32 -2.81 -6.60
N HIS A 97 -10.74 -3.65 -5.64
CA HIS A 97 -12.14 -4.03 -5.52
C HIS A 97 -13.04 -2.82 -5.21
N ALA A 98 -12.65 -1.97 -4.27
CA ALA A 98 -13.45 -0.82 -3.83
C ALA A 98 -13.58 0.29 -4.90
N ILE A 99 -12.55 0.48 -5.74
CA ILE A 99 -12.56 1.48 -6.82
C ILE A 99 -13.03 0.90 -8.17
N GLY A 100 -13.39 -0.38 -8.22
CA GLY A 100 -13.84 -1.06 -9.44
C GLY A 100 -12.72 -1.33 -10.46
N ALA A 101 -11.46 -1.29 -10.06
CA ALA A 101 -10.32 -1.49 -10.95
C ALA A 101 -10.25 -2.92 -11.50
N THR A 102 -9.77 -3.04 -12.74
CA THR A 102 -9.47 -4.34 -13.34
C THR A 102 -8.33 -5.02 -12.59
N GLY A 103 -8.48 -6.32 -12.40
CA GLY A 103 -7.49 -7.20 -11.81
C GLY A 103 -7.44 -8.52 -12.54
N VAL A 104 -6.61 -9.43 -12.05
CA VAL A 104 -6.46 -10.79 -12.55
C VAL A 104 -7.13 -11.77 -11.59
N VAL A 105 -7.76 -12.80 -12.18
CA VAL A 105 -8.33 -13.90 -11.39
C VAL A 105 -7.21 -14.82 -10.95
N SER A 106 -7.00 -14.96 -9.64
CA SER A 106 -6.07 -15.96 -9.10
C SER A 106 -6.82 -17.26 -8.81
N GLN A 107 -6.42 -18.33 -9.49
CA GLN A 107 -6.97 -19.67 -9.27
C GLN A 107 -6.55 -20.22 -7.91
N GLU A 108 -5.34 -19.89 -7.46
CA GLU A 108 -4.82 -20.23 -6.14
C GLU A 108 -5.68 -19.59 -5.04
N CYS A 109 -6.01 -18.31 -5.19
CA CYS A 109 -6.94 -17.59 -4.31
C CYS A 109 -8.31 -18.24 -4.28
N LYS A 110 -8.90 -18.48 -5.45
CA LYS A 110 -10.20 -19.16 -5.54
C LYS A 110 -10.17 -20.55 -4.88
N ALA A 111 -9.10 -21.31 -5.07
CA ALA A 111 -8.94 -22.64 -4.47
C ALA A 111 -8.83 -22.56 -2.95
N VAL A 112 -8.01 -21.65 -2.40
CA VAL A 112 -7.88 -21.47 -0.95
C VAL A 112 -9.22 -21.09 -0.33
N VAL A 113 -9.95 -20.17 -0.93
CA VAL A 113 -11.27 -19.73 -0.43
C VAL A 113 -12.28 -20.87 -0.50
N ALA A 114 -12.31 -21.61 -1.61
CA ALA A 114 -13.28 -22.69 -1.81
C ALA A 114 -13.01 -23.91 -0.90
N GLU A 115 -11.75 -24.26 -0.68
CA GLU A 115 -11.36 -25.47 0.07
C GLU A 115 -11.21 -25.20 1.57
N TYR A 116 -10.66 -24.04 1.94
CA TYR A 116 -10.28 -23.73 3.32
C TYR A 116 -11.06 -22.58 3.94
N GLY A 117 -11.90 -21.86 3.18
CA GLY A 117 -12.58 -20.66 3.66
C GLY A 117 -13.42 -20.87 4.93
N ASP A 118 -14.26 -21.91 4.97
CA ASP A 118 -15.04 -22.25 6.16
C ASP A 118 -14.16 -22.64 7.36
N THR A 119 -13.06 -23.33 7.10
CA THR A 119 -12.09 -23.73 8.15
C THR A 119 -11.41 -22.50 8.74
N ILE A 120 -10.93 -21.58 7.89
CA ILE A 120 -10.32 -20.31 8.30
C ILE A 120 -11.32 -19.50 9.13
N MET A 121 -12.57 -19.37 8.66
CA MET A 121 -13.63 -18.66 9.37
C MET A 121 -13.91 -19.26 10.75
N LYS A 122 -14.00 -20.58 10.84
CA LYS A 122 -14.20 -21.29 12.10
C LYS A 122 -13.05 -21.00 13.09
N MET A 123 -11.80 -21.11 12.64
CA MET A 123 -10.63 -20.85 13.48
C MET A 123 -10.58 -19.39 13.96
N LEU A 124 -10.93 -18.43 13.10
CA LEU A 124 -11.05 -17.03 13.48
C LEU A 124 -12.13 -16.80 14.54
N LEU A 125 -13.28 -17.47 14.45
CA LEU A 125 -14.37 -17.38 15.44
C LEU A 125 -14.01 -18.07 16.77
N GLU A 126 -13.20 -19.12 16.72
CA GLU A 126 -12.64 -19.80 17.89
C GLU A 126 -11.50 -19.01 18.56
N LYS A 127 -11.19 -17.81 18.05
CA LYS A 127 -10.16 -16.88 18.53
C LYS A 127 -8.75 -17.45 18.45
N ASP A 128 -8.49 -18.29 17.45
CA ASP A 128 -7.12 -18.67 17.11
C ASP A 128 -6.30 -17.45 16.70
N GLN A 129 -4.97 -17.56 16.85
CA GLN A 129 -4.05 -16.53 16.42
C GLN A 129 -4.03 -16.47 14.89
N PRO A 130 -4.47 -15.37 14.25
CA PRO A 130 -4.59 -15.28 12.79
C PRO A 130 -3.30 -15.67 12.05
N GLN A 131 -2.15 -15.27 12.60
CA GLN A 131 -0.83 -15.54 12.04
C GLN A 131 -0.48 -17.03 11.98
N LYS A 132 -1.14 -17.88 12.77
CA LYS A 132 -0.88 -19.32 12.83
C LYS A 132 -1.84 -20.16 12.01
N ILE A 133 -2.98 -19.60 11.60
CA ILE A 133 -4.06 -20.34 10.92
C ILE A 133 -3.52 -21.09 9.69
N CYS A 134 -2.79 -20.40 8.80
CA CYS A 134 -2.29 -21.01 7.58
C CYS A 134 -1.24 -22.11 7.81
N SER A 135 -0.46 -22.01 8.89
CA SER A 135 0.47 -23.07 9.29
C SER A 135 -0.24 -24.27 9.92
N GLN A 136 -1.32 -24.03 10.68
CA GLN A 136 -2.14 -25.09 11.29
C GLN A 136 -2.97 -25.86 10.26
N ILE A 137 -3.45 -25.17 9.22
CA ILE A 137 -4.11 -25.78 8.06
C ILE A 137 -3.11 -26.55 7.20
N GLY A 138 -1.81 -26.23 7.30
CA GLY A 138 -0.74 -26.89 6.56
C GLY A 138 -0.43 -26.27 5.19
N LEU A 139 -0.97 -25.08 4.90
CA LEU A 139 -0.64 -24.31 3.69
C LEU A 139 0.68 -23.56 3.81
N CYS A 140 1.10 -23.23 5.03
CA CYS A 140 2.39 -22.58 5.31
C CYS A 140 3.34 -23.51 6.09
N THR A 141 4.63 -23.47 5.74
CA THR A 141 5.67 -24.24 6.43
C THR A 141 6.13 -23.62 7.75
N PHE A 142 5.98 -22.30 7.90
CA PHE A 142 6.37 -21.53 9.09
C PHE A 142 5.18 -20.78 9.69
N ASP A 143 5.27 -20.46 10.98
CA ASP A 143 4.21 -19.84 11.78
C ASP A 143 4.36 -18.30 11.90
N GLY A 144 5.16 -17.68 11.03
CA GLY A 144 5.43 -16.24 11.01
C GLY A 144 6.32 -15.71 12.15
N THR A 145 6.80 -16.53 13.09
CA THR A 145 7.54 -16.06 14.28
C THR A 145 9.07 -16.04 14.13
N LYS A 146 9.61 -16.53 13.01
CA LYS A 146 11.06 -16.55 12.74
C LYS A 146 11.36 -15.90 11.40
N GLY A 147 12.17 -14.84 11.42
CA GLY A 147 12.70 -14.21 10.22
C GLY A 147 13.46 -15.23 9.39
N VAL A 148 13.00 -15.46 8.16
CA VAL A 148 13.64 -16.38 7.23
C VAL A 148 14.95 -15.74 6.79
N SER A 149 16.06 -16.15 7.41
CA SER A 149 17.37 -16.04 6.76
C SER A 149 17.34 -17.03 5.60
N MET A 150 17.22 -16.54 4.36
CA MET A 150 17.48 -17.35 3.18
C MET A 150 18.97 -17.73 3.14
N GLY A 151 19.33 -18.78 3.86
CA GLY A 151 20.51 -19.58 3.58
C GLY A 151 20.17 -20.52 2.44
N ILE A 152 20.69 -20.19 1.25
CA ILE A 152 21.00 -21.04 0.06
C ILE A 152 20.23 -22.36 -0.05
N GLU A 153 19.51 -22.62 -1.16
CA GLU A 153 19.40 -24.02 -1.64
C GLU A 153 19.03 -24.24 -3.12
N SER A 154 19.86 -25.08 -3.76
CA SER A 154 19.51 -26.25 -4.58
C SER A 154 18.40 -26.16 -5.65
N VAL A 155 18.85 -26.25 -6.91
CA VAL A 155 18.14 -26.15 -8.20
C VAL A 155 17.11 -27.27 -8.51
N VAL A 156 16.84 -28.21 -7.61
CA VAL A 156 16.02 -29.42 -7.91
C VAL A 156 14.63 -29.41 -7.22
N LYS A 157 14.36 -28.48 -6.28
CA LYS A 157 13.09 -28.40 -5.51
C LYS A 157 12.22 -27.17 -5.82
N GLU A 158 12.53 -26.40 -6.85
CA GLU A 158 11.94 -25.06 -7.05
C GLU A 158 10.42 -25.05 -7.32
N ASN A 159 9.87 -26.05 -8.03
CA ASN A 159 8.47 -25.98 -8.50
C ASN A 159 7.43 -26.35 -7.41
N ILE A 160 7.75 -27.30 -6.53
CA ILE A 160 6.85 -27.70 -5.44
C ILE A 160 6.87 -26.62 -4.33
N GLN A 161 8.05 -26.06 -4.05
CA GLN A 161 8.22 -25.01 -3.06
C GLN A 161 7.50 -23.71 -3.47
N LYS A 162 7.62 -23.27 -4.73
CA LYS A 162 6.91 -22.08 -5.24
C LYS A 162 5.38 -22.21 -5.19
N ALA A 163 4.83 -23.38 -5.51
CA ALA A 163 3.39 -23.60 -5.43
C ALA A 163 2.90 -23.57 -3.98
N SER A 164 3.64 -24.19 -3.05
CA SER A 164 3.37 -24.13 -1.62
C SER A 164 3.45 -22.70 -1.07
N ASP A 165 4.45 -21.92 -1.49
CA ASP A 165 4.66 -20.54 -1.03
C ASP A 165 3.57 -19.60 -1.57
N ALA A 166 3.08 -19.84 -2.80
CA ALA A 166 1.96 -19.11 -3.38
C ALA A 166 0.63 -19.38 -2.65
N MET A 167 0.33 -20.65 -2.33
CA MET A 167 -0.86 -21.00 -1.54
C MET A 167 -0.76 -20.49 -0.09
N CYS A 168 0.43 -20.48 0.51
CA CYS A 168 0.67 -19.88 1.81
C CYS A 168 0.34 -18.38 1.81
N SER A 169 0.94 -17.62 0.90
CA SER A 169 0.72 -16.16 0.78
C SER A 169 -0.77 -15.84 0.56
N THR A 170 -1.43 -16.65 -0.26
CA THR A 170 -2.87 -16.55 -0.52
C THR A 170 -3.70 -16.80 0.73
N CYS A 171 -3.36 -17.82 1.51
CA CYS A 171 -4.02 -18.11 2.78
C CYS A 171 -3.84 -16.95 3.76
N GLU A 172 -2.63 -16.41 3.90
CA GLU A 172 -2.37 -15.29 4.79
C GLU A 172 -3.20 -14.05 4.42
N MET A 173 -3.30 -13.73 3.12
CA MET A 173 -4.20 -12.68 2.63
C MET A 173 -5.67 -12.98 2.97
N ALA A 174 -6.14 -14.21 2.72
CA ALA A 174 -7.51 -14.61 3.03
C ALA A 174 -7.83 -14.48 4.52
N VAL A 175 -6.91 -14.90 5.41
CA VAL A 175 -7.05 -14.74 6.85
C VAL A 175 -7.19 -13.26 7.24
N VAL A 176 -6.36 -12.39 6.69
CA VAL A 176 -6.43 -10.94 6.96
C VAL A 176 -7.76 -10.36 6.49
N TRP A 177 -8.17 -10.63 5.25
CA TRP A 177 -9.44 -10.13 4.71
C TRP A 177 -10.64 -10.63 5.52
N MET A 178 -10.69 -11.94 5.83
CA MET A 178 -11.76 -12.53 6.64
C MET A 178 -11.80 -11.93 8.04
N GLN A 179 -10.65 -11.79 8.70
CA GLN A 179 -10.56 -11.19 10.02
C GLN A 179 -11.04 -9.73 10.00
N ASN A 180 -10.67 -8.98 8.95
CA ASN A 180 -11.07 -7.59 8.81
C ASN A 180 -12.59 -7.46 8.64
N GLN A 181 -13.21 -8.29 7.79
CA GLN A 181 -14.66 -8.30 7.62
C GLN A 181 -15.41 -8.79 8.86
N LEU A 182 -14.85 -9.73 9.63
CA LEU A 182 -15.39 -10.16 10.92
C LEU A 182 -15.45 -9.01 11.93
N LYS A 183 -14.39 -8.18 12.00
CA LYS A 183 -14.37 -6.99 12.88
C LYS A 183 -15.44 -5.96 12.49
N GLN A 184 -15.89 -5.98 11.25
CA GLN A 184 -16.98 -5.14 10.75
C GLN A 184 -18.37 -5.78 10.94
N ASN A 185 -18.49 -6.84 11.74
CA ASN A 185 -19.74 -7.55 12.05
C ASN A 185 -20.47 -8.11 10.81
N GLN A 186 -19.74 -8.51 9.76
CA GLN A 186 -20.32 -9.16 8.59
C GLN A 186 -20.69 -10.63 8.85
N THR A 187 -21.62 -11.18 8.06
CA THR A 187 -22.01 -12.61 8.15
C THR A 187 -20.99 -13.50 7.45
N GLN A 188 -20.82 -14.74 7.90
CA GLN A 188 -19.87 -15.69 7.29
C GLN A 188 -20.08 -15.85 5.77
N GLU A 189 -21.32 -15.99 5.31
CA GLU A 189 -21.65 -16.09 3.89
C GLU A 189 -21.19 -14.83 3.11
N ARG A 190 -21.43 -13.65 3.67
CA ARG A 190 -21.01 -12.39 3.03
C ARG A 190 -19.50 -12.25 3.00
N ILE A 191 -18.81 -12.69 4.05
CA ILE A 191 -17.35 -12.67 4.15
C ILE A 191 -16.73 -13.58 3.10
N LEU A 192 -17.20 -14.83 2.98
CA LEU A 192 -16.70 -15.77 1.98
C LEU A 192 -16.96 -15.27 0.55
N SER A 193 -18.14 -14.70 0.29
CA SER A 193 -18.46 -14.06 -0.99
C SER A 193 -17.51 -12.92 -1.30
N TYR A 194 -17.29 -12.01 -0.33
CA TYR A 194 -16.42 -10.86 -0.49
C TYR A 194 -14.97 -11.28 -0.77
N VAL A 195 -14.43 -12.20 0.01
CA VAL A 195 -13.06 -12.70 -0.19
C VAL A 195 -12.92 -13.42 -1.54
N ASN A 196 -13.96 -14.15 -1.97
CA ASN A 196 -14.01 -14.71 -3.31
C ASN A 196 -14.04 -13.63 -4.41
N GLU A 197 -14.76 -12.52 -4.22
CA GLU A 197 -14.74 -11.37 -5.14
C GLU A 197 -13.34 -10.70 -5.18
N LEU A 198 -12.63 -10.62 -4.05
CA LEU A 198 -11.25 -10.13 -4.01
C LEU A 198 -10.30 -11.01 -4.85
N CYS A 199 -10.51 -12.32 -4.89
CA CYS A 199 -9.74 -13.23 -5.73
C CYS A 199 -9.86 -12.95 -7.25
N GLU A 200 -10.81 -12.12 -7.68
CA GLU A 200 -10.98 -11.66 -9.07
C GLU A 200 -10.32 -10.31 -9.34
N ARG A 201 -9.81 -9.65 -8.30
CA ARG A 201 -9.30 -8.29 -8.32
C ARG A 201 -7.83 -8.20 -7.93
N LEU A 202 -7.10 -9.32 -7.95
CA LEU A 202 -5.68 -9.28 -7.66
C LEU A 202 -4.97 -8.36 -8.67
N PRO A 203 -3.98 -7.59 -8.21
CA PRO A 203 -3.21 -6.71 -9.08
C PRO A 203 -2.45 -7.52 -10.14
N SER A 204 -2.47 -7.03 -11.38
CA SER A 204 -1.75 -7.67 -12.49
C SER A 204 -0.24 -7.44 -12.34
N PRO A 205 0.61 -8.49 -12.42
CA PRO A 205 2.06 -8.32 -12.30
C PRO A 205 2.70 -7.47 -13.40
N MET A 206 2.00 -7.29 -14.54
CA MET A 206 2.51 -6.63 -15.74
C MET A 206 1.52 -5.62 -16.34
N GLY A 207 0.41 -5.32 -15.64
CA GLY A 207 -0.66 -4.50 -16.18
C GLY A 207 -1.09 -3.41 -15.21
N GLU A 208 -1.45 -2.26 -15.77
CA GLU A 208 -2.11 -1.18 -15.03
C GLU A 208 -3.52 -1.62 -14.63
N SER A 209 -3.92 -1.27 -13.40
CA SER A 209 -5.28 -1.53 -12.91
C SER A 209 -6.21 -0.44 -13.42
N VAL A 210 -6.85 -0.70 -14.57
CA VAL A 210 -7.75 0.24 -15.26
C VAL A 210 -9.05 0.42 -14.48
N VAL A 211 -9.52 1.66 -14.36
CA VAL A 211 -10.80 2.02 -13.71
C VAL A 211 -11.70 2.77 -14.69
N ASP A 212 -13.01 2.80 -14.42
CA ASP A 212 -13.94 3.62 -15.18
C ASP A 212 -13.83 5.09 -14.75
N CYS A 213 -13.39 5.95 -15.67
CA CYS A 213 -13.31 7.40 -15.47
C CYS A 213 -14.64 8.03 -15.05
N GLY A 214 -15.79 7.48 -15.46
CA GLY A 214 -17.11 8.00 -15.08
C GLY A 214 -17.48 7.74 -13.62
N SER A 215 -16.77 6.83 -12.95
CA SER A 215 -17.10 6.35 -11.60
C SER A 215 -16.33 7.04 -10.47
N LEU A 216 -15.41 7.96 -10.79
CA LEU A 216 -14.56 8.70 -9.82
C LEU A 216 -15.35 9.22 -8.61
N SER A 217 -16.50 9.86 -8.84
CA SER A 217 -17.32 10.46 -7.77
C SER A 217 -17.97 9.45 -6.82
N THR A 218 -17.96 8.16 -7.17
CA THR A 218 -18.49 7.06 -6.34
C THR A 218 -17.38 6.25 -5.68
N MET A 219 -16.12 6.47 -6.04
CA MET A 219 -15.01 5.77 -5.43
C MET A 219 -14.73 6.33 -4.02
N PRO A 220 -14.27 5.48 -3.09
CA PRO A 220 -13.99 5.92 -1.73
C PRO A 220 -12.63 6.61 -1.63
N ASN A 221 -12.48 7.48 -0.63
CA ASN A 221 -11.15 7.95 -0.24
C ASN A 221 -10.29 6.79 0.26
N VAL A 222 -8.98 6.86 -0.01
CA VAL A 222 -7.96 6.00 0.58
C VAL A 222 -7.08 6.83 1.49
N SER A 223 -6.87 6.36 2.72
CA SER A 223 -6.23 7.15 3.76
C SER A 223 -5.04 6.43 4.38
N PHE A 224 -3.98 7.19 4.68
CA PHE A 224 -2.78 6.69 5.33
C PHE A 224 -2.61 7.33 6.71
N THR A 225 -2.25 6.53 7.72
CA THR A 225 -1.93 7.07 9.05
C THR A 225 -0.43 7.31 9.17
N ILE A 226 0.02 8.56 9.29
CA ILE A 226 1.44 8.93 9.42
C ILE A 226 1.60 9.87 10.61
N GLY A 227 2.47 9.53 11.56
CA GLY A 227 2.70 10.36 12.75
C GLY A 227 1.46 10.60 13.61
N GLY A 228 0.49 9.67 13.60
CA GLY A 228 -0.79 9.80 14.31
C GLY A 228 -1.82 10.70 13.62
N LYS A 229 -1.52 11.24 12.43
CA LYS A 229 -2.45 12.00 11.59
C LYS A 229 -2.91 11.16 10.40
N VAL A 230 -4.15 11.38 9.97
CA VAL A 230 -4.72 10.76 8.76
C VAL A 230 -4.47 11.65 7.56
N PHE A 231 -3.99 11.06 6.47
CA PHE A 231 -3.71 11.67 5.18
C PHE A 231 -4.63 11.05 4.14
N ASP A 232 -5.67 11.78 3.76
CA ASP A 232 -6.70 11.32 2.83
C ASP A 232 -6.32 11.63 1.38
N LEU A 233 -6.46 10.64 0.49
CA LEU A 233 -6.43 10.82 -0.95
C LEU A 233 -7.84 10.63 -1.52
N SER A 234 -8.32 11.63 -2.25
CA SER A 234 -9.56 11.55 -2.99
C SER A 234 -9.39 10.77 -4.31
N PRO A 235 -10.49 10.28 -4.92
CA PRO A 235 -10.45 9.61 -6.22
C PRO A 235 -9.70 10.39 -7.30
N GLU A 236 -9.87 11.71 -7.34
CA GLU A 236 -9.21 12.59 -8.30
C GLU A 236 -7.69 12.67 -8.10
N GLN A 237 -7.22 12.38 -6.88
CA GLN A 237 -5.80 12.43 -6.53
C GLN A 237 -5.08 11.12 -6.83
N TYR A 238 -5.72 9.98 -6.55
CA TYR A 238 -5.11 8.66 -6.72
C TYR A 238 -5.44 7.99 -8.06
N VAL A 239 -6.41 8.46 -8.86
CA VAL A 239 -6.65 7.94 -10.21
C VAL A 239 -5.92 8.80 -11.23
N LEU A 240 -5.11 8.15 -12.07
CA LEU A 240 -4.35 8.81 -13.12
C LEU A 240 -5.09 8.69 -14.45
N LYS A 241 -5.20 9.80 -15.18
CA LYS A 241 -5.70 9.81 -16.56
C LYS A 241 -4.52 9.74 -17.53
N VAL A 242 -4.45 8.68 -18.32
CA VAL A 242 -3.41 8.42 -19.31
C VAL A 242 -4.00 8.57 -20.71
N GLY A 243 -3.39 9.41 -21.53
CA GLY A 243 -3.89 9.76 -22.87
C GLY A 243 -4.76 11.04 -22.88
N GLU A 244 -5.16 11.45 -24.08
CA GLU A 244 -5.88 12.71 -24.31
C GLU A 244 -7.26 12.49 -24.94
N GLY A 245 -8.22 13.36 -24.64
CA GLY A 245 -9.55 13.35 -25.26
C GLY A 245 -10.39 12.10 -24.92
N GLU A 246 -11.22 11.64 -25.87
CA GLU A 246 -12.15 10.52 -25.67
C GLU A 246 -11.48 9.14 -25.54
N VAL A 247 -10.16 9.05 -25.77
CA VAL A 247 -9.37 7.82 -25.63
C VAL A 247 -8.60 7.76 -24.31
N ALA A 248 -8.75 8.77 -23.44
CA ALA A 248 -8.11 8.79 -22.14
C ALA A 248 -8.56 7.59 -21.30
N GLN A 249 -7.60 6.85 -20.77
CA GLN A 249 -7.83 5.73 -19.87
C GLN A 249 -7.54 6.16 -18.43
N CYS A 250 -8.41 5.78 -17.50
CA CYS A 250 -8.15 5.99 -16.09
C CYS A 250 -7.50 4.74 -15.50
N VAL A 251 -6.42 4.94 -14.76
CA VAL A 251 -5.68 3.86 -14.11
C VAL A 251 -5.54 4.17 -12.62
N SER A 252 -5.63 3.12 -11.82
CA SER A 252 -5.35 3.18 -10.39
C SER A 252 -3.90 3.63 -10.18
N GLY A 253 -3.71 4.64 -9.33
CA GLY A 253 -2.39 5.08 -8.88
C GLY A 253 -1.71 4.10 -7.92
N PHE A 254 -2.31 2.95 -7.67
CA PHE A 254 -1.82 1.91 -6.79
C PHE A 254 -1.21 0.74 -7.57
N THR A 255 -0.08 0.24 -7.09
CA THR A 255 0.59 -0.96 -7.61
C THR A 255 1.01 -1.88 -6.49
N ALA A 256 1.11 -3.17 -6.81
CA ALA A 256 1.46 -4.19 -5.84
C ALA A 256 2.97 -4.36 -5.70
N LEU A 257 3.44 -4.39 -4.46
CA LEU A 257 4.81 -4.66 -4.10
C LEU A 257 4.85 -5.37 -2.74
N ASP A 258 5.13 -6.67 -2.75
CA ASP A 258 5.30 -7.46 -1.54
C ASP A 258 6.78 -7.51 -1.16
N VAL A 259 7.14 -6.76 -0.11
CA VAL A 259 8.50 -6.78 0.47
C VAL A 259 8.52 -7.65 1.72
N PRO A 260 9.26 -8.77 1.74
CA PRO A 260 9.28 -9.65 2.90
C PRO A 260 10.05 -9.04 4.08
N PRO A 261 9.79 -9.52 5.32
CA PRO A 261 10.63 -9.22 6.48
C PRO A 261 12.10 -9.57 6.23
N PRO A 262 13.06 -8.85 6.84
CA PRO A 262 12.89 -7.79 7.84
C PRO A 262 12.71 -6.38 7.24
N ARG A 263 12.62 -6.24 5.91
CA ARG A 263 12.53 -4.93 5.25
C ARG A 263 11.11 -4.41 5.10
N GLY A 264 10.13 -5.31 4.99
CA GLY A 264 8.72 -4.97 4.93
C GLY A 264 7.91 -5.54 6.10
N PRO A 265 6.57 -5.34 6.08
CA PRO A 265 5.80 -4.76 4.97
C PRO A 265 6.11 -3.28 4.74
N LEU A 266 6.21 -2.89 3.46
CA LEU A 266 6.73 -1.59 3.03
C LEU A 266 5.79 -0.95 2.01
N TRP A 267 5.62 0.37 2.12
CA TRP A 267 5.00 1.22 1.12
C TRP A 267 6.02 2.12 0.44
N ILE A 268 5.81 2.41 -0.84
CA ILE A 268 6.48 3.49 -1.57
C ILE A 268 5.42 4.55 -1.85
N LEU A 269 5.62 5.73 -1.26
CA LEU A 269 4.76 6.90 -1.43
C LEU A 269 5.39 7.81 -2.48
N GLY A 270 4.94 7.64 -3.72
CA GLY A 270 5.40 8.38 -4.89
C GLY A 270 4.65 9.69 -5.16
N ASP A 271 4.73 10.17 -6.39
CA ASP A 271 4.12 11.42 -6.86
C ASP A 271 2.61 11.53 -6.57
N VAL A 272 1.86 10.42 -6.62
CA VAL A 272 0.42 10.41 -6.25
C VAL A 272 0.22 10.94 -4.83
N PHE A 273 1.07 10.53 -3.89
CA PHE A 273 1.00 11.02 -2.50
C PHE A 273 1.67 12.38 -2.35
N MET A 274 2.92 12.49 -2.83
CA MET A 274 3.74 13.69 -2.66
C MET A 274 3.20 14.92 -3.42
N GLY A 275 2.38 14.71 -4.45
CA GLY A 275 1.69 15.78 -5.15
C GLY A 275 0.43 16.26 -4.45
N SER A 276 -0.19 15.42 -3.61
CA SER A 276 -1.27 15.86 -2.71
C SER A 276 -0.72 16.46 -1.41
N PHE A 277 0.48 16.03 -1.01
CA PHE A 277 1.12 16.44 0.22
C PHE A 277 2.55 16.93 0.00
N HIS A 278 2.75 18.24 0.16
CA HIS A 278 4.08 18.85 0.15
C HIS A 278 4.99 18.10 1.12
N THR A 279 6.17 17.69 0.63
CA THR A 279 7.07 16.80 1.35
C THR A 279 8.40 17.49 1.66
N VAL A 280 8.81 17.48 2.94
CA VAL A 280 10.10 17.99 3.41
C VAL A 280 10.97 16.82 3.84
N PHE A 281 12.20 16.79 3.33
CA PHE A 281 13.25 15.87 3.74
C PHE A 281 14.28 16.62 4.60
N ASP A 282 14.23 16.39 5.91
CA ASP A 282 15.07 17.06 6.88
C ASP A 282 16.28 16.17 7.23
N SER A 283 17.39 16.37 6.53
CA SER A 283 18.62 15.61 6.72
C SER A 283 19.39 15.99 7.98
N GLY A 284 19.12 17.19 8.53
CA GLY A 284 19.71 17.63 9.80
C GLY A 284 19.14 16.87 11.00
N ASN A 285 17.82 16.70 11.03
CA ASN A 285 17.12 16.00 12.10
C ASN A 285 16.75 14.55 11.76
N MET A 286 17.08 14.08 10.55
CA MET A 286 16.76 12.74 10.05
C MET A 286 15.27 12.41 10.18
N ARG A 287 14.42 13.22 9.54
CA ARG A 287 12.96 13.09 9.55
C ARG A 287 12.35 13.51 8.21
N VAL A 288 11.14 13.06 7.94
CA VAL A 288 10.33 13.45 6.77
C VAL A 288 9.07 14.16 7.27
N GLY A 289 8.65 15.22 6.60
CA GLY A 289 7.49 16.03 6.98
C GLY A 289 6.49 16.17 5.85
N PHE A 290 5.20 16.05 6.16
CA PHE A 290 4.11 16.14 5.17
C PHE A 290 3.08 17.21 5.58
N ALA A 291 2.73 18.09 4.65
CA ALA A 291 1.65 19.07 4.79
C ALA A 291 0.75 19.00 3.55
N GLU A 292 -0.48 19.51 3.63
CA GLU A 292 -1.36 19.62 2.47
C GLU A 292 -0.71 20.55 1.43
N ALA A 293 -0.64 20.13 0.16
CA ALA A 293 -0.12 20.99 -0.90
C ALA A 293 -1.06 22.19 -1.15
N ALA A 294 -0.48 23.33 -1.54
CA ALA A 294 -1.25 24.54 -1.85
C ALA A 294 -2.06 24.40 -3.14
#